data_AF-A0A151JNK1-F1
#
_entry.id   AF-A0A151JNK1-F1
#
_cell.length_a   1.000
_cell.length_b   1.000
_cell.length_c   1.000
_cell.angle_alpha   90.00
_cell.angle_beta   90.00
_cell.angle_gamma   90.00
#
_symmetry.space_group_name_H-M   'P 1'
#
loop_
_entity.id
_entity.type
_entity.pdbx_description
1 polymer ?
#
loop_
_entity_poly.entity_id
_entity_poly.type
_entity_poly.pdbx_seq_one_letter_code
_entity_poly.pdbx_strand_id
1 'polypeptide(L)'
;EYNRRAAIIKGLRAGRSATEIIRFFGYPRSTYDVVTKYTASEQSNEDSSMPARKIHSKERTARNPAVVKRAPNSPDLNPLDYYVWSVVERVTNKSRHPNVTSLRTAIEAVFVGMDSATLQRACERFRQRIEAVIQANGGYIK
;
A
#
# COMPACT_ATOMS: atom_id res chain seq x y z
N GLU A 1 -14.05 -16.57 14.96
CA GLU A 1 -14.68 -15.33 15.44
C GLU A 1 -15.40 -14.64 14.28
N TYR A 2 -16.73 -14.57 14.33
CA TYR A 2 -17.53 -14.06 13.21
C TYR A 2 -17.38 -12.53 13.10
N ASN A 3 -16.79 -12.03 12.01
CA ASN A 3 -16.45 -10.60 11.85
C ASN A 3 -17.70 -9.76 11.56
N ARG A 4 -18.35 -9.30 12.64
CA ARG A 4 -19.62 -8.56 12.65
C ARG A 4 -19.64 -7.34 11.73
N ARG A 5 -18.50 -6.66 11.56
CA ARG A 5 -18.37 -5.49 10.67
C ARG A 5 -18.51 -5.86 9.19
N ALA A 6 -17.91 -6.98 8.78
CA ALA A 6 -18.00 -7.46 7.41
C ALA A 6 -19.43 -7.87 7.04
N ALA A 7 -20.17 -8.44 7.99
CA ALA A 7 -21.57 -8.83 7.79
C ALA A 7 -22.49 -7.62 7.58
N ILE A 8 -22.29 -6.53 8.33
CA ILE A 8 -23.08 -5.29 8.19
C ILE A 8 -22.83 -4.63 6.83
N ILE A 9 -21.56 -4.52 6.42
CA ILE A 9 -21.18 -3.93 5.12
C ILE A 9 -21.76 -4.75 3.96
N LYS A 10 -21.70 -6.09 4.05
CA LYS A 10 -22.28 -6.98 3.03
C LYS A 10 -23.80 -6.86 2.95
N GLY A 11 -24.48 -6.67 4.08
CA GLY A 11 -25.93 -6.46 4.15
C GLY A 11 -26.37 -5.14 3.51
N LEU A 12 -25.66 -4.04 3.81
CA LEU A 12 -25.95 -2.72 3.22
C LEU A 12 -25.70 -2.73 1.70
N ARG A 13 -24.62 -3.38 1.25
CA ARG A 13 -24.34 -3.56 -0.18
C ARG A 13 -25.39 -4.41 -0.89
N ALA A 14 -26.05 -5.31 -0.18
CA ALA A 14 -27.16 -6.11 -0.70
C ALA A 14 -28.52 -5.36 -0.66
N GLY A 15 -28.52 -4.05 -0.38
CA GLY A 15 -29.73 -3.22 -0.37
C GLY A 15 -30.66 -3.45 0.81
N ARG A 16 -30.23 -4.19 1.84
CA ARG A 16 -31.04 -4.41 3.05
C ARG A 16 -31.01 -3.17 3.92
N SER A 17 -32.15 -2.81 4.50
CA SER A 17 -32.21 -1.70 5.44
C SER A 17 -31.42 -2.01 6.71
N ALA A 18 -30.86 -0.97 7.34
CA ALA A 18 -30.08 -1.12 8.57
C ALA A 18 -30.89 -1.84 9.67
N THR A 19 -32.20 -1.62 9.74
CA THR A 19 -33.13 -2.27 10.67
C THR A 19 -33.25 -3.78 10.42
N GLU A 20 -33.27 -4.23 9.17
CA GLU A 20 -33.35 -5.65 8.81
C GLU A 20 -32.05 -6.38 9.16
N ILE A 21 -30.89 -5.75 8.93
CA ILE A 21 -29.58 -6.31 9.25
C ILE A 21 -29.43 -6.48 10.76
N ILE A 22 -29.87 -5.49 11.54
CA ILE A 22 -29.81 -5.53 13.01
C ILE A 22 -30.73 -6.61 13.58
N ARG A 23 -31.96 -6.75 13.05
CA ARG A 23 -32.91 -7.79 13.48
C ARG A 23 -32.41 -9.19 13.15
N PHE A 24 -31.80 -9.37 11.97
CA PHE A 24 -31.27 -10.66 11.50
C PHE A 24 -30.09 -11.17 12.33
N PHE A 25 -29.22 -10.27 12.80
CA PHE A 25 -28.04 -10.63 13.61
C PHE A 25 -28.20 -10.39 15.12
N GLY A 26 -29.36 -9.91 15.57
CA GLY A 26 -29.65 -9.69 16.99
C GLY A 26 -28.81 -8.60 17.65
N TYR A 27 -28.43 -7.54 16.92
CA TYR A 27 -27.58 -6.48 17.49
C TYR A 27 -28.39 -5.51 18.39
N PRO A 28 -27.81 -5.03 19.50
CA PRO A 28 -28.46 -4.05 20.37
C PRO A 28 -28.61 -2.71 19.65
N ARG A 29 -29.73 -2.03 19.94
CA ARG A 29 -30.18 -0.78 19.31
C ARG A 29 -29.13 0.36 19.36
N SER A 30 -28.12 0.29 20.23
CA SER A 30 -27.01 1.26 20.26
C SER A 30 -26.13 1.28 18.99
N THR A 31 -26.31 0.35 18.04
CA THR A 31 -25.62 0.40 16.74
C THR A 31 -26.15 1.47 15.78
N TYR A 32 -27.27 2.15 16.11
CA TYR A 32 -27.78 3.28 15.32
C TYR A 32 -26.73 4.38 15.16
N ASP A 33 -25.99 4.70 16.22
CA ASP A 33 -24.95 5.75 16.16
C ASP A 33 -23.87 5.44 15.13
N VAL A 34 -23.47 4.17 15.01
CA VAL A 34 -22.43 3.77 14.05
C VAL A 34 -22.94 3.98 12.62
N VAL A 35 -24.14 3.53 12.29
CA VAL A 35 -24.72 3.70 10.95
C VAL A 35 -24.90 5.17 10.61
N THR A 36 -25.43 5.99 11.54
CA THR A 36 -25.63 7.43 11.34
C THR A 36 -24.30 8.17 11.16
N LYS A 37 -23.23 7.80 11.89
CA LYS A 37 -21.89 8.39 11.72
C LYS A 37 -21.29 8.08 10.35
N TYR A 38 -21.53 6.90 9.79
CA TYR A 38 -21.04 6.55 8.46
C TYR A 38 -21.84 7.27 7.36
N THR A 39 -23.16 7.36 7.47
CA THR A 39 -23.98 8.13 6.51
C THR A 39 -23.64 9.62 6.53
N ALA A 40 -23.43 10.21 7.71
CA ALA A 40 -23.02 11.61 7.85
C ALA A 40 -21.57 11.86 7.35
N SER A 41 -20.68 10.88 7.52
CA SER A 41 -19.32 10.94 6.98
C SER A 41 -19.29 10.85 5.45
N GLU A 42 -20.29 10.27 4.80
CA GLU A 42 -20.38 10.30 3.33
C GLU A 42 -20.76 11.69 2.81
N GLN A 43 -21.59 12.45 3.53
CA GLN A 43 -22.01 13.81 3.15
C GLN A 43 -20.98 14.89 3.46
N SER A 44 -20.16 14.76 4.50
CA SER A 44 -19.10 15.74 4.80
C SER A 44 -17.87 15.62 3.89
N ASN A 45 -17.77 14.54 3.11
CA ASN A 45 -16.67 14.30 2.18
C ASN A 45 -16.91 14.92 0.78
N GLU A 46 -18.02 15.62 0.58
CA GLU A 46 -18.34 16.25 -0.72
C GLU A 46 -17.86 17.71 -0.82
N ASP A 47 -17.54 18.39 0.30
CA ASP A 47 -17.21 19.83 0.31
C ASP A 47 -15.81 20.18 0.84
N SER A 48 -14.95 19.18 1.08
CA SER A 48 -13.54 19.42 1.42
C SER A 48 -12.64 18.57 0.55
N SER A 49 -12.27 19.17 -0.58
CA SER A 49 -11.42 18.61 -1.63
C SER A 49 -10.02 18.27 -1.11
N MET A 50 -9.85 17.00 -0.71
CA MET A 50 -8.58 16.28 -0.77
C MET A 50 -8.87 14.91 -1.40
N PRO A 51 -8.45 14.65 -2.65
CA PRO A 51 -8.90 13.47 -3.35
C PRO A 51 -8.17 12.25 -2.80
N ALA A 52 -8.91 11.43 -2.04
CA ALA A 52 -8.67 9.99 -2.02
C ALA A 52 -8.53 9.52 -3.47
N ARG A 53 -7.50 8.72 -3.74
CA ARG A 53 -7.24 8.10 -5.05
C ARG A 53 -8.46 7.31 -5.51
N LYS A 54 -9.41 8.00 -6.15
CA LYS A 54 -10.32 7.44 -7.13
C LYS A 54 -9.48 7.22 -8.37
N ILE A 55 -9.40 5.98 -8.81
CA ILE A 55 -8.98 5.65 -10.18
C ILE A 55 -10.11 6.17 -11.07
N HIS A 56 -10.10 7.48 -11.32
CA HIS A 56 -10.76 8.03 -12.48
C HIS A 56 -9.78 7.85 -13.63
N SER A 57 -10.22 7.13 -14.66
CA SER A 57 -9.62 7.14 -15.98
C SER A 57 -9.55 8.59 -16.47
N LYS A 58 -8.45 9.26 -16.17
CA LYS A 58 -8.00 10.41 -16.95
C LYS A 58 -7.13 9.80 -18.03
N GLU A 59 -7.74 9.56 -19.18
CA GLU A 59 -7.02 9.41 -20.43
C GLU A 59 -6.29 10.73 -20.70
N ARG A 60 -5.15 10.90 -20.03
CA ARG A 60 -4.11 11.83 -20.43
C ARG A 60 -3.24 11.03 -21.38
N THR A 61 -3.17 11.48 -22.62
CA THR A 61 -2.20 11.04 -23.62
C THR A 61 -0.78 11.30 -23.12
N ALA A 62 -0.31 10.44 -22.23
CA ALA A 62 1.04 10.36 -21.72
C ALA A 62 1.32 8.86 -21.74
N ARG A 63 2.23 8.42 -22.62
CA ARG A 63 2.70 7.03 -22.78
C ARG A 63 2.41 6.22 -21.51
N ASN A 64 1.36 5.39 -21.53
CA ASN A 64 1.09 4.49 -20.42
C ASN A 64 2.39 3.72 -20.17
N PRO A 65 3.09 3.89 -19.04
CA PRO A 65 4.27 3.10 -18.79
C PRO A 65 3.77 1.66 -18.73
N ALA A 66 4.31 0.81 -19.60
CA ALA A 66 3.98 -0.61 -19.58
C ALA A 66 4.24 -1.11 -18.15
N VAL A 67 3.19 -1.50 -17.44
CA VAL A 67 3.33 -2.05 -16.09
C VAL A 67 4.11 -3.34 -16.23
N VAL A 68 5.35 -3.35 -15.74
CA VAL A 68 6.21 -4.53 -15.76
C VAL A 68 5.56 -5.59 -14.87
N LYS A 69 5.12 -6.71 -15.48
CA LYS A 69 4.64 -7.88 -14.72
C LYS A 69 5.76 -8.41 -13.85
N ARG A 70 5.48 -8.61 -12.56
CA ARG A 70 6.37 -9.28 -11.60
C ARG A 70 5.73 -10.57 -11.11
N ALA A 71 6.57 -11.57 -10.86
CA ALA A 71 6.16 -12.77 -10.15
C ALA A 71 5.91 -12.45 -8.66
N PRO A 72 4.93 -13.12 -8.02
CA PRO A 72 4.75 -13.02 -6.57
C PRO A 72 6.01 -13.48 -5.82
N ASN A 73 6.21 -12.99 -4.60
CA ASN A 73 7.31 -13.38 -3.69
C ASN A 73 8.72 -13.26 -4.29
N SER A 74 8.94 -12.30 -5.20
CA SER A 74 10.24 -12.11 -5.88
C SER A 74 10.93 -10.79 -5.47
N PRO A 75 11.37 -10.63 -4.19
CA PRO A 75 12.09 -9.44 -3.76
C PRO A 75 13.41 -9.26 -4.52
N ASP A 76 14.01 -10.37 -4.96
CA ASP A 76 15.22 -10.40 -5.80
C ASP A 76 15.07 -9.67 -7.15
N LEU A 77 13.82 -9.49 -7.60
CA LEU A 77 13.47 -8.81 -8.84
C LEU A 77 12.86 -7.42 -8.56
N ASN A 78 13.12 -6.85 -7.39
CA ASN A 78 12.76 -5.49 -7.05
C ASN A 78 13.96 -4.64 -6.64
N PRO A 79 14.39 -3.64 -7.46
CA PRO A 79 15.49 -2.75 -7.11
C PRO A 79 15.31 -2.02 -5.78
N LEU A 80 14.07 -1.76 -5.37
CA LEU A 80 13.82 -1.21 -4.03
C LEU A 80 14.19 -2.20 -2.92
N ASP A 81 13.87 -3.48 -3.08
CA ASP A 81 14.07 -4.50 -2.05
C ASP A 81 15.52 -4.99 -2.00
N TYR A 82 16.09 -5.42 -3.13
CA TYR A 82 17.45 -5.98 -3.13
C TYR A 82 18.55 -4.91 -3.00
N TYR A 83 18.24 -3.62 -3.18
CA TYR A 83 19.24 -2.56 -3.17
C TYR A 83 18.87 -1.37 -2.28
N VAL A 84 17.84 -0.61 -2.63
CA VAL A 84 17.56 0.69 -1.97
C VAL A 84 17.33 0.51 -0.48
N TRP A 85 16.52 -0.48 -0.07
CA TRP A 85 16.28 -0.75 1.34
C TRP A 85 17.54 -1.17 2.08
N SER A 86 18.44 -1.93 1.47
CA SER A 86 19.74 -2.28 2.08
C SER A 86 20.61 -1.05 2.36
N VAL A 87 20.53 -0.02 1.50
CA VAL A 87 21.26 1.24 1.68
C VAL A 87 20.62 2.06 2.79
N VAL A 88 19.29 2.21 2.76
CA VAL A 88 18.54 2.94 3.78
C VAL A 88 18.79 2.33 5.15
N GLU A 89 18.58 1.02 5.29
CA GLU A 89 18.77 0.29 6.54
C GLU A 89 20.19 0.47 7.09
N ARG A 90 21.21 0.28 6.27
CA ARG A 90 22.61 0.45 6.66
C ARG A 90 22.93 1.86 7.12
N VAL A 91 22.31 2.89 6.54
CA VAL A 91 22.61 4.28 6.89
C VAL A 91 21.83 4.72 8.13
N THR A 92 20.53 4.42 8.21
CA THR A 92 19.69 4.81 9.34
C THR A 92 20.09 4.07 10.61
N ASN A 93 20.42 2.78 10.51
CA ASN A 93 20.74 1.96 11.68
C ASN A 93 22.13 2.24 12.28
N LYS A 94 22.93 3.16 11.71
CA LYS A 94 24.20 3.62 12.32
C LYS A 94 23.98 4.35 13.64
N SER A 95 22.81 4.94 13.81
CA SER A 95 22.43 5.67 15.02
C SER A 95 21.14 5.10 15.61
N ARG A 96 21.02 5.10 16.94
CA ARG A 96 19.73 4.84 17.57
C ARG A 96 18.80 6.03 17.38
N HIS A 97 17.53 5.74 17.11
CA HIS A 97 16.47 6.74 17.01
C HIS A 97 15.61 6.72 18.27
N PRO A 98 15.42 7.86 18.97
CA PRO A 98 14.65 7.90 20.22
C PRO A 98 13.14 7.76 20.00
N ASN A 99 12.64 8.01 18.79
CA ASN A 99 11.22 7.90 18.44
C ASN A 99 11.04 7.69 16.92
N VAL A 100 9.80 7.37 16.55
CA VAL A 100 9.41 7.10 15.15
C VAL A 100 9.63 8.33 14.26
N THR A 101 9.44 9.55 14.76
CA THR A 101 9.67 10.78 14.00
C THR A 101 11.15 10.90 13.60
N SER A 102 12.07 10.68 14.55
CA SER A 102 13.50 10.70 14.28
C SER A 102 13.91 9.65 13.24
N LEU A 103 13.36 8.43 13.35
CA LEU A 103 13.61 7.37 12.36
C LEU A 103 13.08 7.76 10.99
N ARG A 104 11.85 8.27 10.92
CA ARG A 104 11.22 8.72 9.67
C ARG A 104 12.04 9.81 9.00
N THR A 105 12.44 10.84 9.74
CA THR A 105 13.29 11.93 9.22
C THR A 105 14.62 11.41 8.70
N ALA A 106 15.24 10.45 9.39
CA ALA A 106 16.47 9.83 8.92
C ALA A 106 16.27 9.05 7.62
N ILE A 107 15.20 8.26 7.51
CA ILE A 107 14.85 7.54 6.28
C ILE A 107 14.64 8.54 5.13
N GLU A 108 13.82 9.57 5.33
CA GLU A 108 13.54 10.61 4.33
C GLU A 108 14.83 11.31 3.86
N ALA A 109 15.72 11.65 4.79
CA ALA A 109 17.01 12.25 4.48
C ALA A 109 17.89 11.33 3.61
N VAL A 110 17.90 10.02 3.86
CA VAL A 110 18.65 9.07 3.03
C VAL A 110 18.07 8.97 1.62
N PHE A 111 16.74 8.96 1.48
CA PHE A 111 16.11 8.95 0.15
C PHE A 111 16.44 10.22 -0.64
N VAL A 112 16.41 11.40 -0.01
CA VAL A 112 16.73 12.69 -0.65
C VAL A 112 18.22 12.78 -1.01
N GLY A 113 19.10 12.26 -0.15
CA GLY A 113 20.55 12.27 -0.37
C GLY A 113 21.07 11.15 -1.28
N MET A 114 20.20 10.25 -1.77
CA MET A 114 20.63 9.12 -2.59
C MET A 114 21.00 9.58 -3.99
N ASP A 115 22.26 9.35 -4.37
CA ASP A 115 22.78 9.76 -5.66
C ASP A 115 22.15 9.00 -6.83
N SER A 116 21.87 9.71 -7.93
CA SER A 116 21.27 9.15 -9.13
C SER A 116 22.13 8.05 -9.76
N ALA A 117 23.47 8.21 -9.77
CA ALA A 117 24.35 7.16 -10.30
C ALA A 117 24.31 5.88 -9.46
N THR A 118 24.01 6.01 -8.18
CA THR A 118 23.81 4.87 -7.27
C THR A 118 22.51 4.12 -7.58
N LEU A 119 21.41 4.84 -7.86
CA LEU A 119 20.16 4.23 -8.32
C LEU A 119 20.29 3.61 -9.71
N GLN A 120 21.00 4.27 -10.62
CA GLN A 120 21.23 3.75 -11.97
C GLN A 120 21.98 2.42 -11.94
N ARG A 121 23.05 2.31 -11.14
CA ARG A 121 23.79 1.05 -10.95
C ARG A 121 22.92 -0.07 -10.37
N ALA A 122 21.96 0.26 -9.52
CA ALA A 122 21.00 -0.72 -9.02
C ALA A 122 20.10 -1.24 -10.15
N CYS A 123 19.54 -0.34 -10.96
CA CYS A 123 18.72 -0.70 -12.11
C CYS A 123 19.50 -1.52 -13.17
N GLU A 124 20.76 -1.19 -13.42
CA GLU A 124 21.63 -1.92 -14.37
C GLU A 124 21.82 -3.39 -13.97
N ARG A 125 21.82 -3.70 -12.66
CA ARG A 125 21.91 -5.08 -12.15
C ARG A 125 20.64 -5.90 -12.35
N PHE A 126 19.51 -5.25 -12.66
CA PHE A 126 18.23 -5.95 -12.80
C PHE A 126 18.28 -7.04 -13.87
N ARG A 127 18.95 -6.77 -15.00
CA ARG A 127 19.12 -7.76 -16.07
C ARG A 127 19.87 -9.00 -15.58
N GLN A 128 21.01 -8.80 -14.91
CA GLN A 128 21.83 -9.88 -14.38
C GLN A 128 21.06 -10.73 -13.36
N ARG A 129 20.22 -10.10 -12.53
CA ARG A 129 19.35 -10.82 -11.57
C ARG A 129 18.28 -11.65 -12.27
N ILE A 130 17.66 -11.15 -13.35
CA ILE A 130 16.73 -11.97 -14.17
C ILE A 130 17.46 -13.17 -14.75
N GLU A 131 18.64 -12.98 -15.33
CA GLU A 131 19.45 -14.06 -15.91
C GLU A 131 19.82 -15.10 -14.86
N ALA A 132 20.17 -14.69 -13.64
CA ALA A 132 20.42 -15.59 -12.52
C ALA A 132 19.18 -16.36 -12.08
N VAL A 133 17.99 -15.74 -12.04
CA VAL A 133 16.72 -16.43 -11.74
C VAL A 133 16.39 -17.46 -12.83
N ILE A 134 16.65 -17.15 -14.10
CA ILE A 134 16.47 -18.09 -15.21
C ILE A 134 17.43 -19.29 -15.05
N GLN A 135 18.71 -19.04 -14.75
CA GLN A 135 19.69 -20.10 -14.49
C GLN A 135 19.33 -20.95 -13.27
N ALA A 136 18.68 -20.36 -12.27
CA ALA A 136 18.16 -21.05 -11.10
C ALA A 136 16.80 -21.74 -11.35
N ASN A 137 16.30 -21.78 -12.60
CA ASN A 137 14.99 -22.32 -12.97
C ASN A 137 13.84 -21.73 -12.14
N GLY A 138 13.87 -20.41 -11.90
CA GLY A 138 12.89 -19.71 -11.07
C GLY A 138 13.16 -19.77 -9.56
N GLY A 139 14.27 -20.37 -9.13
CA GLY A 139 14.72 -20.38 -7.75
C GLY A 139 15.21 -19.02 -7.24
N TYR A 140 15.38 -18.94 -5.91
CA TYR A 140 15.92 -17.74 -5.25
C TYR A 140 17.40 -17.52 -5.60
N ILE A 141 17.79 -16.26 -5.67
CA ILE A 141 19.17 -15.83 -5.94
C ILE A 141 19.70 -15.00 -4.77
N LYS A 142 21.01 -14.82 -4.69
CA LYS A 142 21.64 -13.92 -3.71
C LYS A 142 21.85 -12.54 -4.33
#